data_AF-A0A2E6CGL9-F1
#
_entry.id   AF-A0A2E6CGL9-F1
#
_cell.length_a   1.000
_cell.length_b   1.000
_cell.length_c   1.000
_cell.angle_alpha   90.00
_cell.angle_beta   90.00
_cell.angle_gamma   90.00
#
_symmetry.space_group_name_H-M   'P 1'
#
loop_
_entity.id
_entity.type
_entity.pdbx_description
1 polymer ?
#
loop_
_entity_poly.entity_id
_entity_poly.type
_entity_poly.pdbx_seq_one_letter_code
_entity_poly.pdbx_strand_id
1 'polypeptide(L)'
;MTDVKSGHAAWMSSLLGAPMRFDLSASGGAIEPDRYGEVAALITNLTHRRGEVLDRDGRLDWRNTSDVESLQITVQSEQDQMHVRIRADYAAMTFFAFFAILFSGMFVAAALGGFAFQPSTFEGMALIGIVGAVGSYAAARAAWKSFAQKRCRDLQKLLDSLTTFSEDAKNYDEVAQ
;
A
#
# COMPACT_ATOMS: atom_id res chain seq x y z
N MET A 1 -18.90 -19.02 -7.52
CA MET A 1 -19.25 -17.60 -7.30
C MET A 1 -17.98 -16.81 -7.53
N THR A 2 -17.78 -16.34 -8.76
CA THR A 2 -16.54 -15.69 -9.21
C THR A 2 -16.44 -14.29 -8.61
N ASP A 3 -15.36 -14.06 -7.87
CA ASP A 3 -15.12 -12.84 -7.11
C ASP A 3 -14.86 -11.65 -8.04
N VAL A 4 -15.92 -10.91 -8.37
CA VAL A 4 -15.90 -9.72 -9.24
C VAL A 4 -14.95 -8.63 -8.70
N LYS A 5 -14.66 -8.61 -7.38
CA LYS A 5 -13.70 -7.66 -6.79
C LYS A 5 -12.23 -7.95 -7.16
N SER A 6 -11.92 -9.20 -7.53
CA SER A 6 -10.56 -9.58 -7.95
C SER A 6 -10.23 -9.10 -9.37
N GLY A 7 -11.20 -9.14 -10.29
CA GLY A 7 -11.01 -8.78 -11.70
C GLY A 7 -10.75 -7.29 -11.94
N HIS A 8 -11.49 -6.41 -11.26
CA HIS A 8 -11.29 -4.95 -11.37
C HIS A 8 -9.92 -4.50 -10.85
N ALA A 9 -9.47 -5.08 -9.73
CA ALA A 9 -8.17 -4.78 -9.15
C ALA A 9 -7.00 -5.28 -10.03
N ALA A 10 -7.16 -6.45 -10.66
CA ALA A 10 -6.17 -7.00 -11.59
C ALA A 10 -6.08 -6.20 -12.92
N TRP A 11 -7.21 -5.71 -13.43
CA TRP A 11 -7.22 -4.86 -14.61
C TRP A 11 -6.56 -3.50 -14.36
N MET A 12 -6.87 -2.86 -13.22
CA MET A 12 -6.26 -1.57 -12.86
C MET A 12 -4.76 -1.69 -12.54
N SER A 13 -4.29 -2.78 -11.93
CA SER A 13 -2.86 -2.98 -11.70
C SER A 13 -2.08 -3.14 -13.00
N SER A 14 -2.67 -3.76 -14.03
CA SER A 14 -2.09 -3.83 -15.38
C SER A 14 -1.96 -2.44 -16.04
N LEU A 15 -3.00 -1.60 -15.92
CA LEU A 15 -2.97 -0.22 -16.41
C LEU A 15 -1.94 0.66 -15.71
N LEU A 16 -1.79 0.52 -14.40
CA LEU A 16 -0.84 1.33 -13.62
C LEU A 16 0.57 0.72 -13.56
N GLY A 17 0.74 -0.51 -14.06
CA GLY A 17 2.04 -1.19 -14.14
C GLY A 17 2.63 -1.63 -12.80
N ALA A 18 1.85 -1.60 -11.72
CA ALA A 18 2.21 -2.08 -10.39
C ALA A 18 0.96 -2.38 -9.54
N PRO A 19 1.04 -3.31 -8.56
CA PRO A 19 -0.08 -3.68 -7.72
C PRO A 19 -0.48 -2.56 -6.75
N MET A 20 -1.79 -2.40 -6.53
CA MET A 20 -2.37 -1.50 -5.50
C MET A 20 -2.69 -2.22 -4.19
N ARG A 21 -2.70 -3.55 -4.22
CA ARG A 21 -2.94 -4.39 -3.07
C ARG A 21 -1.71 -5.25 -2.81
N PHE A 22 -1.34 -5.34 -1.55
CA PHE A 22 -0.24 -6.16 -1.08
C PHE A 22 -0.78 -7.12 -0.02
N ASP A 23 -0.41 -8.38 -0.13
CA ASP A 23 -0.71 -9.43 0.85
C ASP A 23 0.60 -10.17 1.09
N LEU A 24 1.20 -9.91 2.25
CA LEU A 24 2.46 -10.52 2.66
C LEU A 24 2.20 -11.34 3.91
N SER A 25 2.88 -12.48 4.02
CA SER A 25 2.79 -13.33 5.20
C SER A 25 4.12 -13.98 5.52
N ALA A 26 4.40 -14.13 6.81
CA ALA A 26 5.56 -14.87 7.32
C ALA A 26 5.15 -15.63 8.58
N SER A 27 5.98 -16.60 8.95
CA SER A 27 5.86 -17.32 10.21
C SER A 27 7.12 -17.11 11.03
N GLY A 28 7.01 -17.11 12.35
CA GLY A 28 8.14 -16.98 13.28
C GLY A 28 7.85 -17.64 14.63
N GLY A 29 8.65 -17.31 15.64
CA GLY A 29 8.47 -17.82 17.01
C GLY A 29 7.14 -17.37 17.61
N ALA A 30 6.57 -18.16 18.53
CA ALA A 30 5.35 -17.78 19.22
C ALA A 30 5.51 -16.44 19.95
N ILE A 31 4.44 -15.65 20.00
CA ILE A 31 4.39 -14.44 20.81
C ILE A 31 3.26 -14.59 21.80
N GLU A 32 3.59 -14.41 23.08
CA GLU A 32 2.59 -14.41 24.14
C GLU A 32 1.64 -13.20 24.01
N PRO A 33 0.34 -13.34 24.32
CA PRO A 33 -0.64 -12.26 24.15
C PRO A 33 -0.32 -10.98 24.93
N ASP A 34 0.38 -11.06 26.06
CA ASP A 34 0.81 -9.91 26.85
C ASP A 34 1.80 -9.00 26.11
N ARG A 35 2.56 -9.56 25.16
CA ARG A 35 3.49 -8.82 24.29
C ARG A 35 2.83 -8.17 23.08
N TYR A 36 1.53 -8.37 22.86
CA TYR A 36 0.82 -7.73 21.74
C TYR A 36 0.85 -6.20 21.79
N GLY A 37 0.97 -5.60 22.97
CA GLY A 37 1.19 -4.16 23.13
C GLY A 37 2.52 -3.70 22.50
N GLU A 38 3.60 -4.46 22.68
CA GLU A 38 4.91 -4.18 22.08
C GLU A 38 4.86 -4.33 20.57
N VAL A 39 4.18 -5.37 20.07
CA VAL A 39 3.97 -5.59 18.63
C VAL A 39 3.22 -4.40 18.01
N ALA A 40 2.13 -3.93 18.65
CA ALA A 40 1.38 -2.78 18.18
C ALA A 40 2.22 -1.48 18.21
N ALA A 41 3.05 -1.29 19.22
CA ALA A 41 3.97 -0.17 19.31
C ALA A 41 5.04 -0.22 18.21
N LEU A 42 5.60 -1.40 17.94
CA LEU A 42 6.57 -1.63 16.86
C LEU A 42 5.96 -1.31 15.49
N ILE A 43 4.74 -1.80 15.22
CA ILE A 43 3.99 -1.46 14.01
C ILE A 43 3.83 0.05 13.86
N THR A 44 3.39 0.72 14.92
CA THR A 44 3.17 2.18 14.94
C THR A 44 4.47 2.93 14.67
N ASN A 45 5.57 2.51 15.29
CA ASN A 45 6.88 3.14 15.15
C ASN A 45 7.48 2.97 13.75
N LEU A 46 7.39 1.77 13.17
CA LEU A 46 7.94 1.48 11.85
C LEU A 46 7.11 2.05 10.70
N THR A 47 5.79 2.11 10.87
CA THR A 47 4.89 2.64 9.83
C THR A 47 4.64 4.13 9.96
N HIS A 48 4.90 4.71 11.14
CA HIS A 48 4.48 6.06 11.53
C HIS A 48 2.97 6.29 11.40
N ARG A 49 2.15 5.23 11.54
CA ARG A 49 0.70 5.28 11.41
C ARG A 49 0.05 5.01 12.76
N ARG A 50 -1.02 5.75 13.05
CA ARG A 50 -1.94 5.39 14.13
C ARG A 50 -2.85 4.27 13.67
N GLY A 51 -3.19 3.37 14.58
CA GLY A 51 -4.13 2.30 14.31
C GLY A 51 -4.85 1.83 15.55
N GLU A 52 -5.95 1.13 15.30
CA GLU A 52 -6.75 0.45 16.30
C GLU A 52 -6.21 -0.97 16.48
N VAL A 53 -6.13 -1.39 17.74
CA VAL A 53 -5.75 -2.74 18.13
C VAL A 53 -7.00 -3.47 18.58
N LEU A 54 -7.28 -4.61 17.95
CA LEU A 54 -8.29 -5.55 18.38
C LEU A 54 -7.60 -6.85 18.76
N ASP A 55 -7.66 -7.20 20.04
CA ASP A 55 -7.27 -8.52 20.53
C ASP A 55 -8.51 -9.41 20.64
N ARG A 56 -8.51 -10.54 19.93
CA ARG A 56 -9.59 -11.53 19.97
C ARG A 56 -9.01 -12.93 19.93
N ASP A 57 -9.32 -13.73 20.93
CA ASP A 57 -9.04 -15.18 20.95
C ASP A 57 -7.56 -15.54 20.67
N GLY A 58 -6.61 -14.78 21.23
CA GLY A 58 -5.17 -15.03 21.01
C GLY A 58 -4.68 -14.61 19.62
N ARG A 59 -5.35 -13.61 19.02
CA ARG A 59 -4.99 -12.99 17.76
C ARG A 59 -5.04 -11.49 17.91
N LEU A 60 -3.91 -10.86 17.58
CA LEU A 60 -3.81 -9.42 17.40
C LEU A 60 -4.23 -9.06 15.98
N ASP A 61 -5.19 -8.14 15.85
CA ASP A 61 -5.54 -7.48 14.60
C ASP A 61 -5.33 -5.97 14.76
N TRP A 62 -4.30 -5.45 14.11
CA TRP A 62 -3.99 -4.03 14.06
C TRP A 62 -4.46 -3.46 12.72
N ARG A 63 -5.16 -2.32 12.76
CA ARG A 63 -5.61 -1.64 11.54
C ARG A 63 -5.33 -0.15 11.61
N ASN A 64 -4.77 0.43 10.55
CA ASN A 64 -4.55 1.87 10.50
C ASN A 64 -5.87 2.67 10.49
N THR A 65 -5.84 3.87 11.04
CA THR A 65 -6.93 4.84 10.93
C THR A 65 -6.62 5.78 9.77
N SER A 66 -7.17 5.52 8.59
CA SER A 66 -7.01 6.35 7.39
C SER A 66 -8.18 6.18 6.43
N ASP A 67 -8.59 7.29 5.81
CA ASP A 67 -9.67 7.31 4.81
C ASP A 67 -9.18 6.99 3.40
N VAL A 68 -7.86 7.05 3.17
CA VAL A 68 -7.27 6.98 1.81
C VAL A 68 -6.46 5.70 1.57
N GLU A 69 -6.13 4.96 2.63
CA GLU A 69 -5.39 3.70 2.54
C GLU A 69 -5.84 2.75 3.65
N SER A 70 -5.86 1.45 3.37
CA SER A 70 -6.09 0.41 4.37
C SER A 70 -4.79 -0.36 4.58
N LEU A 71 -4.37 -0.51 5.82
CA LEU A 71 -3.28 -1.38 6.26
C LEU A 71 -3.80 -2.16 7.46
N GLN A 72 -3.89 -3.48 7.28
CA GLN A 72 -4.27 -4.43 8.30
C GLN A 72 -3.10 -5.37 8.56
N ILE A 73 -2.77 -5.57 9.82
CA ILE A 73 -1.71 -6.47 10.26
C ILE A 73 -2.34 -7.41 11.26
N THR A 74 -2.36 -8.69 10.90
CA THR A 74 -2.81 -9.76 11.78
C THR A 74 -1.61 -10.52 12.27
N VAL A 75 -1.60 -10.79 13.57
CA VAL A 75 -0.68 -11.69 14.24
C VAL A 75 -1.50 -12.75 14.95
N GLN A 76 -1.27 -14.02 14.63
CA GLN A 76 -1.94 -15.15 15.24
C GLN A 76 -0.89 -16.14 15.73
N SER A 77 -1.01 -16.60 16.98
CA SER A 77 -0.12 -17.63 17.51
C SER A 77 -0.85 -18.97 17.61
N GLU A 78 -0.25 -20.01 17.03
CA GLU A 78 -0.77 -21.38 17.02
C GLU A 78 0.39 -22.36 17.23
N GLN A 79 0.28 -23.25 18.24
CA GLN A 79 1.21 -24.37 18.50
C GLN A 79 2.70 -23.99 18.36
N ASP A 80 3.16 -23.04 19.17
CA ASP A 80 4.54 -22.49 19.19
C ASP A 80 5.01 -21.72 17.94
N GLN A 81 4.11 -21.42 17.02
CA GLN A 81 4.41 -20.57 15.86
C GLN A 81 3.51 -19.34 15.82
N MET A 82 4.09 -18.22 15.42
CA MET A 82 3.36 -17.00 15.10
C MET A 82 3.22 -16.92 13.58
N HIS A 83 2.03 -16.60 13.12
CA HIS A 83 1.74 -16.24 11.73
C HIS A 83 1.43 -14.74 11.66
N VAL A 84 2.24 -14.03 10.87
CA VAL A 84 2.06 -12.61 10.58
C VAL A 84 1.48 -12.48 9.19
N ARG A 85 0.43 -11.68 9.05
CA ARG A 85 -0.14 -11.32 7.75
C ARG A 85 -0.34 -9.81 7.65
N ILE A 86 0.22 -9.22 6.61
CA ILE A 86 0.12 -7.80 6.29
C ILE A 86 -0.69 -7.65 5.02
N ARG A 87 -1.85 -7.00 5.12
CA ARG A 87 -2.68 -6.63 3.98
C ARG A 87 -2.72 -5.13 3.83
N ALA A 88 -2.30 -4.62 2.67
CA ALA A 88 -2.40 -3.21 2.35
C ALA A 88 -3.24 -3.00 1.08
N ASP A 89 -4.17 -2.04 1.12
CA ASP A 89 -4.95 -1.58 -0.02
C ASP A 89 -4.75 -0.07 -0.20
N TYR A 90 -4.13 0.30 -1.32
CA TYR A 90 -3.85 1.67 -1.70
C TYR A 90 -4.74 2.15 -2.86
N ALA A 91 -5.80 1.42 -3.23
CA ALA A 91 -6.60 1.74 -4.41
C ALA A 91 -7.19 3.16 -4.39
N ALA A 92 -7.72 3.60 -3.24
CA ALA A 92 -8.26 4.95 -3.07
C ALA A 92 -7.18 6.03 -3.23
N MET A 93 -6.07 5.92 -2.50
CA MET A 93 -4.92 6.82 -2.65
C MET A 93 -4.38 6.87 -4.09
N THR A 94 -4.28 5.70 -4.73
CA THR A 94 -3.81 5.58 -6.12
C THR A 94 -4.74 6.30 -7.09
N PHE A 95 -6.05 6.10 -6.92
CA PHE A 95 -7.06 6.77 -7.71
C PHE A 95 -6.93 8.29 -7.57
N PHE A 96 -6.89 8.82 -6.34
CA PHE A 96 -6.73 10.26 -6.11
C PHE A 96 -5.44 10.83 -6.73
N ALA A 97 -4.30 10.17 -6.51
CA ALA A 97 -3.02 10.62 -7.05
C ALA A 97 -3.00 10.60 -8.59
N PHE A 98 -3.56 9.56 -9.19
CA PHE A 98 -3.62 9.40 -10.63
C PHE A 98 -4.48 10.50 -11.29
N PHE A 99 -5.67 10.76 -10.74
CA PHE A 99 -6.52 11.84 -11.25
C PHE A 99 -5.90 13.22 -11.04
N ALA A 100 -5.26 13.47 -9.89
CA ALA A 100 -4.55 14.72 -9.64
C ALA A 100 -3.46 14.97 -10.69
N ILE A 101 -2.64 13.95 -11.00
CA ILE A 101 -1.58 14.06 -12.01
C ILE A 101 -2.20 14.26 -13.41
N LEU A 102 -3.21 13.48 -13.79
CA LEU A 102 -3.86 13.64 -15.10
C LEU A 102 -4.46 15.04 -15.30
N PHE A 103 -5.24 15.53 -14.34
CA PHE A 103 -5.86 16.86 -14.45
C PHE A 103 -4.81 17.98 -14.40
N SER A 104 -3.78 17.85 -13.58
CA SER A 104 -2.68 18.83 -13.54
C SER A 104 -1.94 18.91 -14.88
N GLY A 105 -1.63 17.76 -15.50
CA GLY A 105 -0.90 17.70 -16.76
C GLY A 105 -1.75 18.17 -17.95
N MET A 106 -3.05 17.89 -17.94
CA MET A 106 -4.01 18.49 -18.88
C MET A 106 -4.05 20.02 -18.76
N PHE A 107 -4.07 20.55 -17.52
CA PHE A 107 -4.07 21.99 -17.30
C PHE A 107 -2.79 22.66 -17.82
N VAL A 108 -1.63 22.07 -17.54
CA VAL A 108 -0.33 22.56 -18.04
C VAL A 108 -0.27 22.49 -19.58
N ALA A 109 -0.73 21.39 -20.17
CA ALA A 109 -0.78 21.24 -21.63
C ALA A 109 -1.72 22.27 -22.28
N ALA A 110 -2.89 22.53 -21.67
CA ALA A 110 -3.83 23.55 -22.15
C ALA A 110 -3.26 24.97 -22.02
N ALA A 111 -2.60 25.29 -20.89
CA ALA A 111 -1.96 26.58 -20.69
C ALA A 111 -0.84 26.82 -21.71
N LEU A 112 0.10 25.87 -21.86
CA LEU A 112 1.19 25.97 -22.83
C LEU A 112 0.69 25.96 -24.28
N GLY A 113 -0.31 25.13 -24.56
CA GLY A 113 -0.94 25.02 -25.87
C GLY A 113 -1.69 26.29 -26.28
N GLY A 114 -2.37 26.96 -25.35
CA GLY A 114 -3.05 28.24 -25.58
C GLY A 114 -2.10 29.42 -25.81
N PHE A 115 -0.83 29.32 -25.37
CA PHE A 115 0.22 30.31 -25.66
C PHE A 115 1.00 30.02 -26.95
N ALA A 116 1.19 28.74 -27.32
CA ALA A 116 2.05 28.36 -28.45
C ALA A 116 1.30 28.08 -29.77
N PHE A 117 0.00 27.78 -29.72
CA PHE A 117 -0.82 27.49 -30.90
C PHE A 117 -2.07 28.36 -30.85
N GLN A 118 -2.28 29.19 -31.88
CA GLN A 118 -3.51 29.94 -32.05
C GLN A 118 -4.66 28.90 -32.18
N PRO A 119 -5.58 28.79 -31.20
CA PRO A 119 -6.45 27.62 -31.06
C PRO A 119 -7.69 27.74 -31.95
N SER A 120 -7.53 28.06 -33.23
CA SER A 120 -8.65 28.30 -34.15
C SER A 120 -9.08 27.06 -34.94
N THR A 121 -8.41 25.93 -34.79
CA THR A 121 -8.81 24.66 -35.41
C THR A 121 -8.98 23.55 -34.37
N PHE A 122 -10.12 22.86 -34.47
CA PHE A 122 -10.48 21.72 -33.61
C PHE A 122 -9.37 20.65 -33.55
N GLU A 123 -8.62 20.47 -34.65
CA GLU A 123 -7.50 19.54 -34.76
C GLU A 123 -6.31 19.91 -33.85
N GLY A 124 -6.01 21.20 -33.67
CA GLY A 124 -4.94 21.66 -32.79
C GLY A 124 -5.26 21.41 -31.31
N MET A 125 -6.51 21.65 -30.90
CA MET A 125 -6.97 21.33 -29.55
C MET A 125 -6.99 19.82 -29.27
N ALA A 126 -7.40 19.01 -30.27
CA ALA A 126 -7.39 17.56 -30.14
C ALA A 126 -5.97 17.00 -29.94
N LEU A 127 -4.98 17.51 -30.69
CA LEU A 127 -3.58 17.08 -30.57
C LEU A 127 -2.98 17.43 -29.20
N ILE A 128 -3.22 18.65 -28.70
CA ILE A 128 -2.76 19.09 -27.36
C ILE A 128 -3.39 18.21 -26.27
N GLY A 129 -4.68 17.91 -26.40
CA GLY A 129 -5.39 17.01 -25.48
C GLY A 129 -4.81 15.60 -25.46
N ILE A 130 -4.49 15.02 -26.63
CA ILE A 130 -3.91 13.67 -26.75
C ILE A 130 -2.50 13.64 -26.17
N VAL A 131 -1.62 14.57 -26.56
CA VAL A 131 -0.23 14.62 -26.06
C VAL A 131 -0.21 14.86 -24.55
N GLY A 132 -1.05 15.78 -24.06
CA GLY A 132 -1.21 16.04 -22.63
C GLY A 132 -1.69 14.81 -21.87
N ALA A 133 -2.71 14.11 -22.38
CA ALA A 133 -3.25 12.90 -21.74
C ALA A 133 -2.21 11.75 -21.71
N VAL A 134 -1.52 11.49 -22.83
CA VAL A 134 -0.52 10.42 -22.92
C VAL A 134 0.69 10.71 -22.04
N GLY A 135 1.21 11.94 -22.07
CA GLY A 135 2.33 12.35 -21.23
C GLY A 135 2.01 12.27 -19.75
N SER A 136 0.83 12.75 -19.36
CA SER A 136 0.37 12.72 -17.97
C SER A 136 0.13 11.29 -17.47
N TYR A 137 -0.42 10.43 -18.33
CA TYR A 137 -0.58 9.01 -18.03
C TYR A 137 0.76 8.31 -17.78
N ALA A 138 1.76 8.54 -18.65
CA ALA A 138 3.09 7.97 -18.49
C ALA A 138 3.76 8.45 -17.19
N ALA A 139 3.63 9.74 -16.86
CA ALA A 139 4.13 10.31 -15.61
C ALA A 139 3.43 9.69 -14.39
N ALA A 140 2.10 9.58 -14.41
CA ALA A 140 1.32 8.97 -13.34
C ALA A 140 1.68 7.49 -13.13
N ARG A 141 1.85 6.74 -14.22
CA ARG A 141 2.29 5.33 -14.20
C ARG A 141 3.68 5.18 -13.60
N ALA A 142 4.63 6.03 -13.99
CA ALA A 142 6.00 6.00 -13.47
C ALA A 142 6.04 6.35 -11.97
N ALA A 143 5.30 7.39 -11.56
CA ALA A 143 5.16 7.78 -10.17
C ALA A 143 4.55 6.66 -9.32
N TRP A 144 3.48 6.03 -9.81
CA TRP A 144 2.84 4.91 -9.14
C TRP A 144 3.79 3.71 -8.98
N LYS A 145 4.48 3.31 -10.05
CA LYS A 145 5.42 2.19 -10.01
C LYS A 145 6.52 2.41 -8.98
N SER A 146 7.09 3.61 -8.92
CA SER A 146 8.11 3.97 -7.93
C SER A 146 7.56 3.90 -6.50
N PHE A 147 6.37 4.47 -6.27
CA PHE A 147 5.71 4.43 -4.98
C PHE A 147 5.39 2.99 -4.53
N ALA A 148 4.81 2.17 -5.40
CA ALA A 148 4.46 0.78 -5.12
C ALA A 148 5.70 -0.07 -4.78
N GLN A 149 6.82 0.12 -5.51
CA GLN A 149 8.09 -0.55 -5.20
C GLN A 149 8.66 -0.14 -3.84
N LYS A 150 8.59 1.17 -3.51
CA LYS A 150 9.01 1.65 -2.19
C LYS A 150 8.14 1.03 -1.10
N ARG A 151 6.81 1.06 -1.25
CA ARG A 151 5.88 0.49 -0.28
C ARG A 151 6.05 -1.01 -0.10
N CYS A 152 6.28 -1.77 -1.17
CA CYS A 152 6.57 -3.19 -1.07
C CYS A 152 7.80 -3.44 -0.18
N ARG A 153 8.89 -2.70 -0.38
CA ARG A 153 10.10 -2.81 0.45
C ARG A 153 9.85 -2.41 1.90
N ASP A 154 9.07 -1.35 2.14
CA ASP A 154 8.73 -0.92 3.50
C ASP A 154 7.89 -1.97 4.23
N LEU A 155 6.92 -2.60 3.55
CA LEU A 155 6.09 -3.66 4.11
C LEU A 155 6.88 -4.96 4.35
N GLN A 156 7.84 -5.28 3.48
CA GLN A 156 8.77 -6.40 3.69
C GLN A 156 9.63 -6.18 4.93
N LYS A 157 10.23 -4.99 5.08
CA LYS A 157 11.01 -4.65 6.28
C LYS A 157 10.18 -4.74 7.56
N LEU A 158 8.91 -4.33 7.49
CA LEU A 158 7.99 -4.46 8.62
C LEU A 158 7.74 -5.93 8.96
N LEU A 159 7.48 -6.77 7.95
CA LEU A 159 7.30 -8.21 8.13
C LEU A 159 8.54 -8.87 8.74
N ASP A 160 9.72 -8.54 8.22
CA ASP A 160 10.99 -9.05 8.71
C ASP A 160 11.21 -8.63 10.16
N SER A 161 10.95 -7.36 10.50
CA SER A 161 11.11 -6.84 11.87
C SER A 161 10.15 -7.53 12.85
N LEU A 162 8.91 -7.79 12.44
CA LEU A 162 7.93 -8.53 13.25
C LEU A 162 8.32 -9.99 13.45
N THR A 163 8.93 -10.59 12.44
CA THR A 163 9.40 -11.98 12.49
C THR A 163 10.64 -12.10 13.38
N THR A 164 11.62 -11.20 13.25
CA THR A 164 12.78 -11.16 14.15
C THR A 164 12.37 -10.91 15.59
N PHE A 165 11.42 -10.00 15.83
CA PHE A 165 10.89 -9.78 17.18
C PHE A 165 10.29 -11.05 17.79
N SER A 166 9.63 -11.87 16.97
CA SER A 166 9.01 -13.12 17.44
C SER A 166 10.02 -14.25 17.66
N GLU A 167 11.08 -14.31 16.85
CA GLU A 167 12.20 -15.23 17.07
C GLU A 167 12.98 -14.88 18.35
N ASP A 168 13.23 -13.59 18.59
CA ASP A 168 13.89 -13.12 19.81
C ASP A 168 13.05 -13.44 21.05
N ALA A 169 11.73 -13.27 20.97
CA ALA A 169 10.80 -13.61 22.05
C ALA A 169 10.96 -15.06 22.53
N LYS A 170 10.94 -16.00 21.59
CA LYS A 170 11.07 -17.43 21.88
C LYS A 170 12.40 -17.78 22.57
N ASN A 171 13.50 -17.16 22.13
CA ASN A 171 14.82 -17.43 22.67
C ASN A 171 14.96 -16.96 24.14
N TYR A 172 14.25 -15.91 24.55
CA TYR A 172 14.25 -15.46 25.94
C TYR A 172 13.58 -16.46 26.89
N ASP A 173 12.50 -17.09 26.45
CA ASP A 173 11.76 -18.06 27.26
C ASP A 173 12.53 -19.38 27.46
N GLU A 174 13.30 -19.81 26.45
CA GLU A 174 14.16 -21.01 26.54
C GLU A 174 15.36 -20.81 27.50
N VAL A 175 15.82 -19.57 27.70
CA VAL A 175 16.96 -19.26 28.60
C VAL A 175 16.51 -19.03 30.04
N ALA A 176 15.24 -18.68 30.26
CA ALA A 176 14.68 -18.40 31.58
C ALA A 176 14.18 -19.66 32.33
N GLN A 177 14.16 -20.82 31.67
CA GLN A 177 13.81 -22.14 32.25
C GLN A 177 15.06 -22.90 32.73
#